data_AF-A0A2D4LVT7-F1
#
_entry.id   AF-A0A2D4LVT7-F1
#
_cell.length_a   1.000
_cell.length_b   1.000
_cell.length_c   1.000
_cell.angle_alpha   90.00
_cell.angle_beta   90.00
_cell.angle_gamma   90.00
#
_symmetry.space_group_name_H-M   'P 1'
#
loop_
_entity.id
_entity.type
_entity.pdbx_description
1 polymer ?
#
loop_
_entity_poly.entity_id
_entity_poly.type
_entity_poly.pdbx_seq_one_letter_code
_entity_poly.pdbx_strand_id
1 'polypeptide(L)'
;MPVLSTISRGWLWERRMNAASIAAEVEWVGDQPVRAQSICRTLHQIGMQGCRPRRKPLLKMMHKKAHKWFATDKQTKDMDFWNHVMWSAETKTNLFGWDI
;
A
#
# COMPACT_ATOMS: atom_id res chain seq x y z
N MET A 1 12.33 -26.95 -2.18
CA MET A 1 11.01 -26.50 -1.67
C MET A 1 10.49 -25.32 -2.50
N PRO A 2 10.07 -25.54 -3.76
CA PRO A 2 9.78 -24.46 -4.72
C PRO A 2 8.42 -23.76 -4.49
N VAL A 3 7.47 -24.39 -3.80
CA VAL A 3 6.10 -23.89 -3.67
C VAL A 3 5.98 -22.67 -2.74
N LEU A 4 6.71 -22.67 -1.60
CA LEU A 4 6.70 -21.56 -0.63
C LEU A 4 7.35 -20.29 -1.18
N SER A 5 8.41 -20.44 -1.98
CA SER A 5 9.05 -19.31 -2.66
C SER A 5 8.14 -18.71 -3.72
N THR A 6 7.38 -19.52 -4.46
CA THR A 6 6.42 -19.04 -5.47
C THR A 6 5.27 -18.26 -4.83
N ILE A 7 4.69 -18.79 -3.74
CA ILE A 7 3.61 -18.11 -2.99
C ILE A 7 4.08 -16.74 -2.47
N SER A 8 5.27 -16.68 -1.87
CA SER A 8 5.83 -15.43 -1.33
C SER A 8 6.18 -14.44 -2.43
N ARG A 9 6.72 -14.92 -3.56
CA ARG A 9 7.16 -14.09 -4.69
C ARG A 9 5.98 -13.48 -5.44
N GLY A 10 4.91 -14.25 -5.69
CA GLY A 10 3.68 -13.73 -6.29
C GLY A 10 3.03 -12.63 -5.44
N TRP A 11 2.99 -12.82 -4.11
CA TRP A 11 2.45 -11.83 -3.18
C TRP A 11 3.31 -10.55 -3.07
N LEU A 12 4.64 -10.69 -3.17
CA LEU A 12 5.58 -9.56 -3.10
C LEU A 12 5.61 -8.73 -4.39
N TRP A 13 5.51 -9.38 -5.56
CA TRP A 13 5.55 -8.70 -6.85
C TRP A 13 4.30 -7.86 -7.09
N GLU A 14 3.14 -8.36 -6.67
CA GLU A 14 1.87 -7.65 -6.77
C GLU A 14 1.06 -7.88 -5.49
N ARG A 15 1.21 -6.98 -4.50
CA ARG A 15 0.49 -7.02 -3.21
C ARG A 15 -1.05 -6.94 -3.33
N ARG A 16 -1.58 -6.89 -4.55
CA ARG A 16 -3.00 -6.87 -4.91
C ARG A 16 -3.50 -8.22 -5.43
N MET A 17 -2.63 -9.20 -5.68
CA MET A 17 -3.07 -10.52 -6.11
C MET A 17 -3.90 -11.18 -5.02
N ASN A 18 -5.02 -11.76 -5.43
CA ASN A 18 -5.88 -12.52 -4.53
C ASN A 18 -5.32 -13.96 -4.37
N ALA A 19 -5.73 -14.65 -3.31
CA ALA A 19 -5.26 -16.00 -3.01
C ALA A 19 -5.65 -17.05 -4.06
N ALA A 20 -6.71 -16.83 -4.85
CA ALA A 20 -7.11 -17.72 -5.95
C ALA A 20 -6.21 -17.54 -7.18
N SER A 21 -5.77 -16.32 -7.50
CA SER A 21 -4.79 -16.08 -8.55
C SER A 21 -3.45 -16.75 -8.24
N ILE A 22 -3.04 -16.71 -6.97
CA ILE A 22 -1.82 -17.40 -6.51
C ILE A 22 -2.03 -18.91 -6.51
N ALA A 23 -3.24 -19.40 -6.25
CA ALA A 23 -3.56 -20.82 -6.34
C ALA A 23 -3.37 -21.34 -7.77
N ALA A 24 -3.86 -20.61 -8.76
CA ALA A 24 -3.68 -20.96 -10.17
C ALA A 24 -2.20 -20.96 -10.59
N GLU A 25 -1.41 -19.99 -10.11
CA GLU A 25 0.03 -19.95 -10.38
C GLU A 25 0.77 -21.13 -9.72
N VAL A 26 0.41 -21.46 -8.48
CA VAL A 26 1.00 -22.61 -7.76
C VAL A 26 0.62 -23.94 -8.41
N GLU A 27 -0.60 -24.08 -8.90
CA GLU A 27 -1.07 -25.25 -9.63
C GLU A 27 -0.31 -25.42 -10.95
N TRP A 28 -0.08 -24.33 -11.70
CA TRP A 28 0.74 -24.35 -12.91
C TRP A 28 2.19 -24.79 -12.67
N VAL A 29 2.78 -24.40 -11.53
CA VAL A 29 4.17 -24.77 -11.17
C VAL A 29 4.27 -26.16 -10.55
N GLY A 30 3.25 -26.58 -9.81
CA GLY A 30 3.30 -27.75 -8.93
C GLY A 30 2.48 -28.96 -9.40
N ASP A 31 1.69 -28.82 -10.47
CA ASP A 31 0.80 -29.85 -11.04
C ASP A 31 -0.13 -30.49 -9.97
N GLN A 32 -0.49 -29.69 -8.96
CA GLN A 32 -1.31 -30.08 -7.83
C GLN A 32 -2.32 -28.96 -7.50
N PRO A 33 -3.61 -29.28 -7.39
CA PRO A 33 -4.63 -28.29 -7.08
C PRO A 33 -4.51 -27.84 -5.62
N VAL A 34 -4.30 -26.55 -5.40
CA VAL A 34 -4.17 -25.96 -4.07
C VAL A 34 -5.41 -25.10 -3.76
N ARG A 35 -6.02 -25.32 -2.59
CA ARG A 35 -7.12 -24.46 -2.12
C ARG A 35 -6.58 -23.09 -1.72
N ALA A 36 -7.29 -22.02 -2.09
CA ALA A 36 -6.95 -20.65 -1.70
C ALA A 36 -6.79 -20.47 -0.17
N GLN A 37 -7.56 -21.20 0.64
CA GLN A 37 -7.42 -21.18 2.11
C GLN A 37 -6.04 -21.66 2.59
N SER A 38 -5.46 -22.66 1.93
CA SER A 38 -4.13 -23.15 2.28
C SER A 38 -3.07 -22.08 2.02
N ILE A 39 -3.21 -21.34 0.92
CA ILE A 39 -2.33 -20.20 0.59
C ILE A 39 -2.46 -19.10 1.61
N CYS A 40 -3.68 -18.71 2.02
CA CYS A 40 -3.88 -17.72 3.07
C CYS A 40 -3.25 -18.15 4.40
N ARG A 41 -3.36 -19.42 4.80
CA ARG A 41 -2.74 -19.93 6.02
C ARG A 41 -1.22 -19.86 5.96
N THR A 42 -0.63 -20.28 4.85
CA THR A 42 0.81 -20.19 4.62
C THR A 42 1.30 -18.74 4.63
N LEU A 43 0.58 -17.82 3.97
CA LEU A 43 0.88 -16.39 3.97
C LEU A 43 0.83 -15.80 5.39
N HIS A 44 -0.18 -16.18 6.19
CA HIS A 44 -0.27 -15.75 7.58
C HIS A 44 0.88 -16.29 8.45
N GLN A 45 1.32 -17.54 8.25
CA GLN A 45 2.47 -18.12 8.97
C GLN A 45 3.78 -17.37 8.70
N ILE A 46 3.95 -16.82 7.49
CA ILE A 46 5.11 -16.00 7.13
C ILE A 46 4.90 -14.49 7.42
N GLY A 47 3.83 -14.13 8.14
CA GLY A 47 3.53 -12.76 8.55
C GLY A 47 2.90 -11.87 7.48
N MET A 48 2.49 -12.42 6.33
CA MET A 48 1.82 -11.69 5.26
C MET A 48 0.30 -11.73 5.45
N GLN A 49 -0.29 -10.62 5.86
CA GLN A 49 -1.74 -10.50 6.07
C GLN A 49 -2.39 -9.60 5.03
N GLY A 50 -3.63 -9.93 4.67
CA GLY A 50 -4.45 -9.08 3.80
C GLY A 50 -4.64 -7.69 4.40
N CYS A 51 -4.27 -6.65 3.67
CA CYS A 51 -4.43 -5.26 4.09
C CYS A 51 -5.42 -4.52 3.17
N ARG A 52 -6.28 -3.68 3.75
CA ARG A 52 -7.05 -2.70 2.95
C ARG A 52 -6.12 -1.56 2.53
N PRO A 53 -6.02 -1.23 1.23
CA PRO A 53 -5.24 -0.08 0.79
C PRO A 53 -5.78 1.20 1.43
N ARG A 54 -4.88 2.04 1.98
CA ARG A 54 -5.27 3.38 2.44
C ARG A 54 -5.69 4.23 1.23
N ARG A 55 -6.79 4.98 1.36
CA ARG A 55 -7.17 6.02 0.39
C ARG A 55 -6.05 7.06 0.37
N LYS A 56 -5.49 7.34 -0.81
CA LYS A 56 -4.44 8.34 -1.02
C LYS A 56 -4.85 9.25 -2.18
N PRO A 57 -4.50 10.54 -2.13
CA PRO A 57 -4.73 11.42 -3.27
C PRO A 57 -3.92 10.94 -4.48
N LEU A 58 -4.52 11.04 -5.66
CA LEU A 58 -3.85 10.73 -6.92
C LEU A 58 -2.96 11.91 -7.31
N LEU A 59 -1.65 11.74 -7.16
CA LEU A 59 -0.67 12.78 -7.47
C LEU A 59 -0.05 12.55 -8.86
N LYS A 60 -0.08 13.59 -9.70
CA LYS A 60 0.72 13.66 -10.92
C LYS A 60 2.22 13.65 -10.58
N MET A 61 3.04 13.22 -11.53
CA MET A 61 4.50 13.14 -11.33
C MET A 61 5.11 14.50 -10.93
N MET A 62 4.62 15.60 -11.50
CA MET A 62 5.07 16.95 -11.16
C MET A 62 4.85 17.28 -9.67
N HIS A 63 3.69 16.93 -9.09
CA HIS A 63 3.40 17.18 -7.67
C HIS A 63 4.32 16.35 -6.77
N LYS A 64 4.59 15.09 -7.14
CA LYS A 64 5.53 14.23 -6.39
C LYS A 64 6.94 14.84 -6.36
N LYS A 65 7.41 15.37 -7.50
CA LYS A 65 8.70 16.06 -7.58
C LYS A 65 8.72 17.32 -6.72
N ALA A 66 7.69 18.15 -6.81
CA ALA A 66 7.57 19.38 -6.02
C ALA A 66 7.52 19.09 -4.51
N HIS A 67 6.74 18.10 -4.08
CA HIS A 67 6.67 17.70 -2.67
C HIS A 67 8.02 17.19 -2.16
N LYS A 68 8.71 16.36 -2.96
CA LYS A 68 10.04 15.86 -2.60
C LYS A 68 11.03 17.02 -2.47
N TRP A 69 11.06 17.92 -3.44
CA TRP A 69 11.95 19.08 -3.41
C TRP A 69 11.69 19.97 -2.19
N PHE A 70 10.42 20.30 -1.91
CA PHE A 70 10.04 21.07 -0.73
C PHE A 70 10.47 20.39 0.58
N ALA A 71 10.23 19.08 0.71
CA ALA A 71 10.62 18.33 1.89
C ALA A 71 12.13 18.33 2.10
N THR A 72 12.92 18.19 1.03
CA THR A 72 14.39 18.25 1.11
C THR A 72 14.89 19.65 1.43
N ASP A 73 14.33 20.69 0.81
CA ASP A 73 14.69 22.10 1.06
C ASP A 73 14.41 22.54 2.50
N LYS A 74 13.30 22.05 3.08
CA LYS A 74 12.88 22.42 4.45
C LYS A 74 13.32 21.43 5.53
N GLN A 75 14.04 20.36 5.18
CA GLN A 75 14.41 19.29 6.12
C GLN A 75 15.25 19.79 7.31
N THR A 76 16.10 20.79 7.09
CA THR A 76 17.03 21.33 8.11
C THR A 76 16.47 22.51 8.89
N LYS A 77 15.23 22.93 8.60
CA LYS A 77 14.58 24.03 9.33
C LYS A 77 14.23 23.60 10.73
N ASP A 78 14.53 24.47 11.69
CA ASP A 78 14.25 24.29 13.10
C ASP A 78 12.79 24.60 13.43
N MET A 79 12.39 24.31 14.68
CA MET A 79 11.03 24.60 15.13
C MET A 79 10.73 26.10 15.18
N ASP A 80 11.73 26.94 15.47
CA ASP A 80 11.54 28.39 15.48
C ASP A 80 11.11 28.89 14.10
N PHE A 81 11.74 28.43 13.02
CA PHE A 81 11.27 28.75 11.67
C PHE A 81 9.78 28.38 11.48
N TRP A 82 9.36 27.18 11.88
CA TRP A 82 7.98 26.72 11.71
C TRP A 82 6.96 27.46 12.59
N ASN A 83 7.37 27.92 13.77
CA ASN A 83 6.53 28.71 14.67
C ASN A 83 6.14 30.07 14.07
N HIS A 84 6.95 30.60 13.15
CA HIS A 84 6.67 31.85 12.45
C HIS A 84 5.85 31.65 11.15
N VAL A 85 5.54 30.40 10.78
CA VAL A 85 4.73 30.12 9.58
C VAL A 85 3.24 30.20 9.92
N MET A 86 2.56 31.19 9.34
CA MET A 86 1.10 31.29 9.39
C MET A 86 0.48 30.42 8.29
N TRP A 87 -0.15 29.31 8.68
CA TRP A 87 -0.83 28.41 7.76
C TRP A 87 -2.26 28.88 7.47
N SER A 88 -2.72 28.71 6.22
CA SER A 88 -4.12 28.95 5.83
C SER A 88 -4.61 27.84 4.91
N ALA A 89 -5.88 27.46 5.08
CA ALA A 89 -6.57 26.51 4.24
C ALA A 89 -8.08 26.73 4.36
N GLU A 90 -8.82 26.41 3.31
CA GLU A 90 -10.28 26.38 3.34
C GLU A 90 -10.76 24.94 3.53
N THR A 91 -11.82 24.75 4.30
CA THR A 91 -12.47 23.45 4.46
C THR A 91 -13.98 23.60 4.38
N LYS A 92 -14.62 22.67 3.68
CA LYS A 92 -16.08 22.61 3.59
C LYS A 92 -16.62 21.97 4.86
N THR A 93 -17.44 22.70 5.62
CA THR A 93 -18.16 22.18 6.78
C THR A 93 -19.59 21.82 6.37
N ASN A 94 -19.92 20.54 6.40
CA ASN A 94 -21.26 20.05 6.09
C ASN A 94 -22.04 19.83 7.38
N LEU A 95 -23.27 20.35 7.48
CA LEU A 95 -24.15 20.17 8.65
C LEU A 95 -24.52 18.69 8.88
N PHE A 96 -24.58 17.91 7.80
CA PHE A 96 -24.80 16.48 7.84
C PHE A 96 -23.85 15.77 6.84
N GLY A 97 -23.34 14.59 7.21
CA GLY A 97 -22.26 13.87 6.51
C GLY A 97 -22.67 13.15 5.22
N TRP A 98 -23.50 13.77 4.37
CA TRP A 98 -24.00 13.16 3.12
C TRP A 98 -23.00 13.20 1.96
N ASP A 99 -21.82 13.77 2.16
CA ASP A 99 -20.82 14.03 1.12
C ASP A 99 -19.60 13.08 1.23
N ILE A 100 -19.82 11.83 1.70
CA ILE A 100 -18.79 10.78 1.86
C ILE A 100 -18.93 9.70 0.79
#